data_AF-A0A926CLA0-F1
#
_entry.id   AF-A0A926CLA0-F1
#
_cell.length_a   1.000
_cell.length_b   1.000
_cell.length_c   1.000
_cell.angle_alpha   90.00
_cell.angle_beta   90.00
_cell.angle_gamma   90.00
#
_symmetry.space_group_name_H-M   'P 1'
#
loop_
_entity.id
_entity.type
_entity.pdbx_description
1 polymer ?
#
loop_
_entity_poly.entity_id
_entity_poly.type
_entity_poly.pdbx_seq_one_letter_code
_entity_poly.pdbx_strand_id
1 'polypeptide(L)'
;MSPAPWKNPTVVTTLMIVFFSGAAAGALIMKRRLPPEIHRSGPYWTEGGREIALQKFRRELSLNPEQEREMETVLNDFMMYYQTLQAQMDDVRATGNQRILKILKEEQKQKFRNMIGGIQSKQQIH
;
A
#
# COMPACT_ATOMS: atom_id res chain seq x y z
N MET A 1 -31.49 -7.79 -46.44
CA MET A 1 -31.21 -7.98 -45.00
C MET A 1 -29.92 -8.79 -44.87
N SER A 2 -28.79 -8.15 -44.59
CA SER A 2 -27.53 -8.88 -44.36
C SER A 2 -27.63 -9.61 -43.00
N PRO A 3 -27.28 -10.90 -42.89
CA PRO A 3 -27.37 -11.63 -41.64
C PRO A 3 -26.44 -11.02 -40.58
N ALA A 4 -26.91 -10.95 -39.34
CA ALA A 4 -26.16 -10.35 -38.24
C ALA A 4 -24.78 -11.06 -38.09
N PRO A 5 -23.67 -10.29 -38.01
CA PRO A 5 -22.30 -10.81 -38.08
C PRO A 5 -21.92 -11.77 -36.94
N TRP A 6 -22.76 -11.86 -35.91
CA TRP A 6 -22.60 -12.69 -34.72
C TRP A 6 -22.87 -14.19 -34.95
N LYS A 7 -23.44 -14.56 -36.11
CA LYS A 7 -23.73 -15.97 -36.44
C LYS A 7 -22.59 -16.68 -37.16
N ASN A 8 -21.46 -15.99 -37.42
CA ASN A 8 -20.31 -16.55 -38.12
C ASN A 8 -19.29 -17.11 -37.12
N PRO A 9 -19.11 -18.44 -37.04
CA PRO A 9 -18.21 -19.06 -36.06
C PRO A 9 -16.76 -18.58 -36.24
N THR A 10 -16.33 -18.29 -37.47
CA THR A 10 -14.99 -17.79 -37.77
C THR A 10 -14.71 -16.42 -37.16
N VAL A 11 -15.72 -15.55 -37.06
CA VAL A 11 -15.58 -14.21 -36.45
C VAL A 11 -15.42 -14.35 -34.94
N VAL A 12 -16.21 -15.22 -34.31
CA VAL A 12 -16.12 -15.50 -32.87
C VAL A 12 -14.78 -16.15 -32.52
N THR A 13 -14.32 -17.12 -33.31
CA THR A 13 -13.01 -17.77 -33.10
C THR A 13 -11.86 -16.77 -33.25
N THR A 14 -11.89 -15.91 -34.26
CA THR A 14 -10.85 -14.88 -34.44
C THR A 14 -10.83 -13.90 -33.28
N LEU A 15 -11.99 -13.45 -32.79
CA LEU A 15 -12.09 -12.57 -31.62
C LEU A 15 -11.55 -13.23 -30.35
N MET A 16 -11.86 -14.51 -30.13
CA MET A 16 -11.34 -15.27 -28.98
C MET A 16 -9.82 -15.38 -29.04
N ILE A 17 -9.25 -15.69 -30.21
CA ILE A 17 -7.78 -15.81 -30.37
C ILE A 17 -7.09 -14.48 -30.09
N VAL A 18 -7.63 -13.36 -30.60
CA VAL A 18 -7.09 -12.01 -30.33
C VAL A 18 -7.22 -11.65 -28.85
N PHE A 19 -8.32 -12.02 -28.20
CA PHE A 19 -8.51 -11.79 -26.77
C PHE A 19 -7.53 -12.60 -25.92
N PHE A 20 -7.35 -13.90 -26.20
CA PHE A 20 -6.42 -14.75 -25.47
C PHE A 20 -4.95 -14.37 -25.71
N SER A 21 -4.59 -13.92 -26.91
CA SER A 21 -3.24 -13.44 -27.19
C SER A 21 -2.94 -12.12 -26.45
N GLY A 22 -3.92 -11.21 -26.40
CA GLY A 22 -3.85 -9.99 -25.58
C GLY A 22 -3.75 -10.29 -24.09
N ALA A 23 -4.55 -11.24 -23.58
CA ALA A 23 -4.54 -11.64 -22.17
C ALA A 23 -3.21 -12.30 -21.77
N ALA A 24 -2.65 -13.18 -22.61
CA ALA A 24 -1.37 -13.82 -22.36
C ALA A 24 -0.21 -12.80 -22.37
N ALA A 25 -0.22 -11.85 -23.31
CA ALA A 25 0.76 -10.76 -23.36
C ALA A 25 0.66 -9.85 -22.13
N GLY A 26 -0.55 -9.49 -21.70
CA GLY A 26 -0.79 -8.71 -20.48
C GLY A 26 -0.32 -9.42 -19.21
N ALA A 27 -0.59 -10.72 -19.08
CA ALA A 27 -0.16 -11.54 -17.95
C ALA A 27 1.38 -11.65 -17.87
N LEU A 28 2.05 -11.78 -19.02
CA LEU A 28 3.52 -11.82 -19.08
C LEU A 28 4.16 -10.49 -18.70
N ILE A 29 3.53 -9.36 -19.04
CA ILE A 29 3.97 -8.01 -18.63
C ILE A 29 3.79 -7.80 -17.12
N MET A 30 2.69 -8.27 -16.53
CA MET A 30 2.50 -8.23 -15.07
C MET A 30 3.52 -9.09 -14.33
N LYS A 31 3.90 -10.26 -14.88
CA LYS A 31 4.89 -11.16 -14.27
C LYS A 31 6.33 -10.60 -14.33
N ARG A 32 6.61 -9.65 -15.22
CA ARG A 32 7.92 -8.99 -15.39
C ARG A 32 7.99 -7.56 -14.85
N ARG A 33 6.88 -6.99 -14.38
CA ARG A 33 7.00 -5.86 -13.46
C ARG A 33 7.66 -6.42 -12.21
N LEU A 34 8.91 -5.99 -11.97
CA LEU A 34 9.49 -5.93 -10.63
C LEU A 34 8.35 -5.58 -9.67
N PRO A 35 8.26 -6.24 -8.49
CA PRO A 35 7.30 -5.79 -7.50
C PRO A 35 7.46 -4.27 -7.44
N PRO A 36 6.38 -3.48 -7.54
CA PRO A 36 6.51 -2.09 -7.17
C PRO A 36 7.25 -2.15 -5.85
N GLU A 37 8.32 -1.40 -5.74
CA GLU A 37 8.88 -1.08 -4.45
C GLU A 37 7.75 -0.33 -3.74
N ILE A 38 6.80 -1.11 -3.23
CA ILE A 38 5.83 -0.76 -2.24
C ILE A 38 6.80 -0.29 -1.18
N HIS A 39 6.97 1.02 -1.11
CA HIS A 39 7.45 1.68 0.07
C HIS A 39 6.74 0.96 1.19
N ARG A 40 7.47 0.08 1.86
CA ARG A 40 6.94 -0.77 2.92
C ARG A 40 6.60 0.20 4.03
N SER A 41 5.41 0.77 3.98
CA SER A 41 4.72 1.42 5.07
C SER A 41 4.11 0.36 5.99
N GLY A 42 4.87 -0.71 6.23
CA GLY A 42 4.70 -1.69 7.30
C GLY A 42 5.86 -1.53 8.30
N PRO A 43 5.87 -2.22 9.45
CA PRO A 43 6.43 -1.80 10.75
C PRO A 43 7.98 -1.78 10.85
N TYR A 44 8.67 -1.45 9.77
CA TYR A 44 10.11 -1.22 9.75
C TYR A 44 10.53 -0.03 10.63
N TRP A 45 9.60 0.88 10.94
CA TRP A 45 9.77 1.99 11.86
C TRP A 45 8.97 1.75 13.14
N THR A 46 9.24 0.62 13.81
CA THR A 46 8.85 0.33 15.21
C THR A 46 10.13 0.23 16.05
N GLU A 47 10.06 0.24 17.39
CA GLU A 47 11.27 0.20 18.25
C GLU A 47 12.30 -0.86 17.82
N GLY A 48 11.84 -2.05 17.39
CA GLY A 48 12.71 -3.13 16.92
C GLY A 48 13.30 -2.93 15.53
N GLY A 49 12.69 -2.10 14.69
CA GLY A 49 13.16 -1.79 13.33
C GLY A 49 14.38 -0.88 13.30
N ARG A 50 14.53 0.00 14.30
CA ARG A 50 15.73 0.84 14.49
C ARG A 50 16.98 -0.02 14.69
N GLU A 51 16.93 -0.99 15.60
CA GLU A 51 18.08 -1.83 15.94
C GLU A 51 18.51 -2.68 14.73
N ILE A 52 17.52 -3.18 13.97
CA ILE A 52 17.75 -3.92 12.72
C ILE A 52 18.41 -3.02 11.66
N ALA A 53 17.96 -1.77 11.52
CA ALA A 53 18.53 -0.81 10.59
C ALA A 53 19.97 -0.43 10.97
N LEU A 54 20.24 -0.18 12.26
CA LEU A 54 21.57 0.13 12.75
C LEU A 54 22.54 -1.03 12.53
N GLN A 55 22.15 -2.26 12.88
CA GLN A 55 22.97 -3.46 12.64
C GLN A 55 23.26 -3.67 11.15
N LYS A 56 22.27 -3.43 10.28
CA LYS A 56 22.44 -3.51 8.84
C LYS A 56 23.44 -2.46 8.34
N PHE A 57 23.30 -1.21 8.76
CA PHE A 57 24.20 -0.13 8.35
C PHE A 57 25.63 -0.34 8.87
N ARG A 58 25.76 -0.80 10.12
CA ARG A 58 27.06 -1.19 10.67
C ARG A 58 27.75 -2.24 9.81
N ARG A 59 27.03 -3.30 9.43
CA ARG A 59 27.57 -4.42 8.65
C ARG A 59 27.91 -4.03 7.21
N GLU A 60 26.99 -3.37 6.53
CA GLU A 60 27.12 -3.08 5.09
C GLU A 60 28.06 -1.89 4.81
N LEU A 61 28.13 -0.91 5.72
CA LEU A 61 28.93 0.30 5.55
C LEU A 61 30.25 0.26 6.32
N SER A 62 30.48 -0.79 7.13
CA SER A 62 31.68 -0.94 7.96
C SER A 62 31.95 0.30 8.83
N LEU A 63 30.91 0.75 9.54
CA LEU A 63 30.99 1.95 10.37
C LEU A 63 32.01 1.78 11.50
N ASN A 64 32.79 2.84 11.76
CA ASN A 64 33.63 2.92 12.93
C ASN A 64 32.79 3.27 14.19
N PRO A 65 33.34 3.16 15.43
CA PRO A 65 32.57 3.39 16.65
C PRO A 65 32.00 4.80 16.82
N GLU A 66 32.61 5.80 16.20
CA GLU A 66 32.12 7.19 16.22
C GLU A 66 30.93 7.34 15.28
N GLN A 67 31.05 6.84 14.05
CA GLN A 67 29.99 6.81 13.05
C GLN A 67 28.77 5.98 13.50
N GLU A 68 28.98 4.90 14.26
CA GLU A 68 27.89 4.09 14.81
C GLU A 68 27.02 4.91 15.78
N ARG A 69 27.64 5.72 16.66
CA ARG A 69 26.93 6.59 17.60
C ARG A 69 26.17 7.72 16.88
N GLU A 70 26.78 8.30 15.85
CA GLU A 70 26.12 9.32 15.05
C GLU A 70 24.92 8.73 14.29
N MET A 71 25.10 7.55 13.67
CA MET A 71 24.04 6.84 12.98
C MET A 71 22.90 6.46 13.92
N GLU A 72 23.23 6.03 15.13
CA GLU A 72 22.27 5.72 16.18
C GLU A 72 21.41 6.95 16.54
N THR A 73 22.04 8.12 16.66
CA THR A 73 21.39 9.39 16.95
C THR A 73 20.45 9.79 15.81
N VAL A 74 20.92 9.73 14.57
CA VAL A 74 20.14 10.03 13.37
C VAL A 74 18.91 9.11 13.27
N LEU A 75 19.09 7.80 13.46
CA LEU A 75 17.98 6.85 13.43
C LEU A 75 16.97 7.09 14.56
N ASN A 76 17.42 7.50 15.75
CA ASN A 76 16.54 7.89 16.84
C ASN A 76 15.68 9.10 16.48
N ASP A 77 16.29 10.15 15.95
CA ASP A 77 15.58 11.37 15.58
C ASP A 77 14.54 11.09 14.49
N PHE A 78 14.90 10.29 13.49
CA PHE A 78 13.95 9.86 12.44
C PHE A 78 12.77 9.08 13.02
N MET A 79 13.04 8.15 13.93
CA MET A 79 12.01 7.33 14.55
C MET A 79 11.04 8.18 15.39
N MET A 80 11.57 9.09 16.21
CA MET A 80 10.79 10.03 17.02
C MET A 80 9.92 10.94 16.15
N TYR A 81 10.48 11.46 15.05
CA TYR A 81 9.72 12.27 14.09
C TYR A 81 8.58 11.48 13.45
N TYR A 82 8.84 10.24 13.06
CA TYR A 82 7.82 9.36 12.48
C TYR A 82 6.69 9.06 13.47
N GLN A 83 7.01 8.73 14.72
CA GLN A 83 6.01 8.51 15.78
C GLN A 83 5.15 9.76 16.00
N THR A 84 5.77 10.94 16.01
CA THR A 84 5.07 12.22 16.16
C THR A 84 4.10 12.46 15.00
N LEU A 85 4.56 12.26 13.76
CA LEU A 85 3.70 12.37 12.58
C LEU A 85 2.55 11.38 12.61
N GLN A 86 2.80 10.13 13.02
CA GLN A 86 1.76 9.12 13.12
C GLN A 86 0.66 9.54 14.10
N ALA A 87 1.04 10.04 15.27
CA ALA A 87 0.09 10.55 16.27
C ALA A 87 -0.73 11.74 15.73
N GLN A 88 -0.09 12.67 15.01
CA GLN A 88 -0.80 13.78 14.37
C GLN A 88 -1.76 13.30 13.28
N MET A 89 -1.36 12.33 12.45
CA MET A 89 -2.22 11.77 11.42
C MET A 89 -3.43 11.06 12.02
N ASP A 90 -3.27 10.37 13.14
CA ASP A 90 -4.37 9.69 13.82
C ASP A 90 -5.36 10.69 14.42
N ASP A 91 -4.88 11.79 15.00
CA ASP A 91 -5.74 12.89 15.48
C ASP A 91 -6.51 13.56 14.33
N VAL A 92 -5.84 13.87 13.21
CA VAL A 92 -6.48 14.43 12.01
C VAL A 92 -7.56 13.49 11.46
N ARG A 93 -7.28 12.17 11.41
CA ARG A 93 -8.27 11.16 11.01
C ARG A 93 -9.46 11.12 11.96
N ALA A 94 -9.23 11.10 13.26
CA ALA A 94 -10.29 11.07 14.27
C ALA A 94 -11.18 12.32 14.16
N THR A 95 -10.57 13.49 14.11
CA THR A 95 -11.27 14.78 13.95
C THR A 95 -12.03 14.85 12.62
N GLY A 96 -11.41 14.42 11.52
CA GLY A 96 -12.06 14.35 10.21
C GLY A 96 -13.28 13.43 10.21
N ASN A 97 -13.16 12.24 10.77
CA ASN A 97 -14.25 11.27 10.89
C ASN A 97 -15.41 11.83 11.72
N GLN A 98 -15.13 12.52 12.83
CA GLN A 98 -16.16 13.18 13.63
C GLN A 98 -16.89 14.28 12.85
N ARG A 99 -16.15 15.09 12.06
CA ARG A 99 -16.76 16.13 11.22
C ARG A 99 -17.66 15.53 10.15
N ILE A 100 -17.24 14.44 9.50
CA ILE A 100 -18.07 13.72 8.54
C ILE A 100 -19.34 13.20 9.21
N LEU A 101 -19.22 12.55 10.37
CA LEU A 101 -20.37 12.05 11.13
C LEU A 101 -21.38 13.14 11.53
N LYS A 102 -20.95 14.40 11.68
CA LYS A 102 -21.87 15.52 11.97
C LYS A 102 -22.71 15.95 10.76
N ILE A 103 -22.24 15.70 9.53
CA ILE A 103 -22.91 16.09 8.29
C ILE A 103 -23.89 14.99 7.81
N LEU A 104 -23.65 13.75 8.20
CA LEU A 104 -24.43 12.59 7.77
C LEU A 104 -25.74 12.43 8.56
N LYS A 105 -26.77 11.90 7.88
CA LYS A 105 -28.00 11.40 8.50
C LYS A 105 -27.72 10.11 9.29
N GLU A 106 -28.56 9.77 10.27
CA GLU A 106 -28.37 8.58 11.13
C GLU A 106 -28.16 7.28 10.34
N GLU A 107 -28.96 7.05 9.30
CA GLU A 107 -28.86 5.91 8.39
C GLU A 107 -27.50 5.85 7.65
N GLN A 108 -26.91 7.01 7.33
CA GLN A 108 -25.63 7.12 6.65
C GLN A 108 -24.45 6.95 7.62
N LYS A 109 -24.59 7.38 8.88
CA LYS A 109 -23.55 7.24 9.91
C LYS A 109 -23.18 5.78 10.14
N GLN A 110 -24.17 4.89 10.17
CA GLN A 110 -23.92 3.46 10.36
C GLN A 110 -23.17 2.85 9.17
N LYS A 111 -23.56 3.20 7.93
CA LYS A 111 -22.84 2.78 6.73
C LYS A 111 -21.41 3.30 6.72
N PHE A 112 -21.20 4.56 7.10
CA PHE A 112 -19.88 5.18 7.19
C PHE A 112 -18.97 4.46 8.20
N ARG A 113 -19.45 4.17 9.42
CA ARG A 113 -18.71 3.39 10.42
C ARG A 113 -18.25 2.03 9.91
N ASN A 114 -19.14 1.33 9.19
CA ASN A 114 -18.79 0.03 8.60
C ASN A 114 -17.74 0.15 7.48
N MET A 115 -17.83 1.19 6.64
CA MET A 115 -16.84 1.43 5.58
C MET A 115 -15.45 1.72 6.15
N ILE A 116 -15.34 2.60 7.16
CA ILE A 116 -14.03 2.94 7.75
C ILE A 116 -13.42 1.78 8.54
N GLY A 117 -14.23 1.00 9.28
CA GLY A 117 -13.73 -0.20 9.98
C GLY A 117 -13.25 -1.29 9.03
N GLY A 118 -13.89 -1.44 7.87
CA GLY A 118 -13.45 -2.36 6.81
C GLY A 118 -12.17 -1.93 6.09
N ILE A 119 -11.88 -0.63 6.04
CA ILE A 119 -10.63 -0.09 5.46
C ILE A 119 -9.46 -0.30 6.43
N GLN A 120 -9.67 -0.04 7.73
CA GLN A 120 -8.63 -0.19 8.76
C GLN A 120 -8.21 -1.66 8.96
N SER A 121 -9.17 -2.58 8.95
CA SER A 121 -8.89 -4.02 9.06
C SER A 121 -8.08 -4.58 7.88
N LYS A 122 -8.29 -4.09 6.66
CA LYS A 122 -7.50 -4.49 5.48
C LYS A 122 -6.06 -3.97 5.51
N GLN A 123 -5.80 -2.86 6.20
CA GLN A 123 -4.46 -2.31 6.35
C GLN A 123 -3.63 -3.03 7.44
N GLN A 124 -4.26 -3.76 8.35
CA GLN A 124 -3.57 -4.49 9.44
C GLN A 124 -3.20 -5.95 9.09
N ILE A 125 -3.64 -6.49 7.95
CA ILE A 125 -3.44 -7.90 7.57
C ILE A 125 -2.22 -8.09 6.64
N HIS A 126 -1.40 -7.06 6.40
CA HIS A 126 -0.24 -7.13 5.51
C HIS A 126 1.03 -6.50 6.07
#